data_AF-A0A7R9B4I3-F1
#
_entry.id   AF-A0A7R9B4I3-F1
#
_cell.length_a   1.000
_cell.length_b   1.000
_cell.length_c   1.000
_cell.angle_alpha   90.00
_cell.angle_beta   90.00
_cell.angle_gamma   90.00
#
_symmetry.space_group_name_H-M   'P 1'
#
loop_
_entity.id
_entity.type
_entity.pdbx_description
1 polymer ?
#
loop_
_entity_poly.entity_id
_entity_poly.type
_entity_poly.pdbx_seq_one_letter_code
_entity_poly.pdbx_strand_id
1 'polypeptide(L)'
;MCVTGLIAMAQDVESLYAGVKALVCVVRSNCMAQLEMDRRRGYQTLAMLLRKKRPLLNSHILHLAFSLVGTVDSGRETSSIPNTTAFQDLLCDIEVWHEAPGELQRSLFEHLYELISESSEKRTNLRIVRDLHLTQRLLYILPDVVNGPTRQVLLNLLGALLAGQPRALDLLGFGQFVSATLPSQSASSEKQLDLQEVATSVANMEPCELDQEERGEKDVVGSIVLRNRCLQLLHSLLFTARNNVSAG
;
A
#
# COMPACT_ATOMS: atom_id res chain seq x y z
N MET A 1 -20.57 20.16 0.93
CA MET A 1 -20.77 19.92 -0.52
C MET A 1 -19.98 20.87 -1.42
N CYS A 2 -19.84 22.16 -1.12
CA CYS A 2 -19.16 23.10 -2.04
C CYS A 2 -17.68 22.76 -2.31
N VAL A 3 -16.91 22.38 -1.28
CA VAL A 3 -15.47 22.12 -1.42
C VAL A 3 -15.17 20.83 -2.20
N THR A 4 -15.95 19.76 -1.99
CA THR A 4 -15.84 18.53 -2.78
C THR A 4 -16.24 18.75 -4.24
N GLY A 5 -17.12 19.72 -4.52
CA GLY A 5 -17.45 20.18 -5.87
C GLY A 5 -16.24 20.80 -6.57
N LEU A 6 -15.47 21.65 -5.89
CA LEU A 6 -14.23 22.22 -6.44
C LEU A 6 -13.21 21.14 -6.80
N ILE A 7 -12.99 20.17 -5.91
CA ILE A 7 -12.12 19.03 -6.17
C ILE A 7 -12.61 18.26 -7.40
N ALA A 8 -13.92 17.98 -7.50
CA ALA A 8 -14.49 17.26 -8.62
C ALA A 8 -14.29 17.97 -9.97
N MET A 9 -14.33 19.31 -9.99
CA MET A 9 -14.18 20.13 -11.19
C MET A 9 -12.73 20.43 -11.58
N ALA A 10 -11.74 20.14 -10.71
CA ALA A 10 -10.33 20.42 -10.99
C ALA A 10 -9.84 19.73 -12.27
N GLN A 11 -9.14 20.45 -13.15
CA GLN A 11 -8.64 19.92 -14.44
C GLN A 11 -7.11 19.87 -14.50
N ASP A 12 -6.45 20.46 -13.51
CA ASP A 12 -5.00 20.66 -13.42
C ASP A 12 -4.53 20.43 -11.98
N VAL A 13 -3.22 20.36 -11.80
CA VAL A 13 -2.58 20.04 -10.52
C VAL A 13 -2.85 21.13 -9.49
N GLU A 14 -2.80 22.40 -9.90
CA GLU A 14 -2.96 23.56 -9.05
C GLU A 14 -4.38 23.67 -8.48
N SER A 15 -5.40 23.50 -9.34
CA SER A 15 -6.81 23.53 -8.92
C SER A 15 -7.17 22.34 -8.04
N LEU A 16 -6.62 21.16 -8.32
CA LEU A 16 -6.79 19.97 -7.46
C LEU A 16 -6.15 20.21 -6.10
N TYR A 17 -4.91 20.68 -6.06
CA TYR A 17 -4.19 20.99 -4.83
C TYR A 17 -4.94 22.04 -4.00
N ALA A 18 -5.40 23.14 -4.61
CA ALA A 18 -6.15 24.18 -3.92
C ALA A 18 -7.46 23.64 -3.29
N GLY A 19 -8.21 22.82 -4.04
CA GLY A 19 -9.44 22.20 -3.57
C GLY A 19 -9.19 21.25 -2.38
N VAL A 20 -8.19 20.38 -2.48
CA VAL A 20 -7.81 19.46 -1.40
C VAL A 20 -7.31 20.23 -0.18
N LYS A 21 -6.46 21.25 -0.35
CA LYS A 21 -5.95 22.08 0.74
C LYS A 21 -7.06 22.83 1.48
N ALA A 22 -8.03 23.37 0.73
CA ALA A 22 -9.21 24.01 1.32
C ALA A 22 -10.03 23.01 2.17
N LEU A 23 -10.22 21.79 1.66
CA LEU A 23 -10.90 20.72 2.41
C LEU A 23 -10.13 20.38 3.69
N VAL A 24 -8.81 20.19 3.61
CA VAL A 24 -7.95 19.93 4.77
C VAL A 24 -8.09 21.04 5.81
N CYS A 25 -8.03 22.30 5.37
CA CYS A 25 -8.16 23.44 6.27
C CYS A 25 -9.51 23.43 7.01
N VAL A 26 -10.62 23.25 6.29
CA VAL A 26 -11.98 23.23 6.89
C VAL A 26 -12.15 22.04 7.83
N VAL A 27 -11.76 20.84 7.41
CA VAL A 27 -11.95 19.61 8.20
C VAL A 27 -11.04 19.60 9.42
N ARG A 28 -9.80 20.11 9.33
CA ARG A 28 -8.90 20.15 10.50
C ARG A 28 -9.24 21.24 11.51
N SER A 29 -9.87 22.34 11.08
CA SER A 29 -10.21 23.47 11.96
C SER A 29 -11.60 23.38 12.59
N ASN A 30 -12.47 22.45 12.14
CA ASN A 30 -13.85 22.39 12.58
C ASN A 30 -14.31 20.94 12.84
N CYS A 31 -14.59 20.61 14.11
CA CYS A 31 -15.07 19.29 14.51
C CYS A 31 -16.43 18.91 13.90
N MET A 32 -17.31 19.89 13.67
CA MET A 32 -18.60 19.64 13.01
C MET A 32 -18.39 19.26 11.54
N ALA A 33 -17.37 19.83 10.89
CA ALA A 33 -17.01 19.43 9.53
C ALA A 33 -16.42 18.01 9.48
N GLN A 34 -15.63 17.61 10.50
CA GLN A 34 -15.16 16.23 10.64
C GLN A 34 -16.33 15.25 10.79
N LEU A 35 -17.26 15.55 11.70
CA LEU A 35 -18.44 14.71 11.93
C LEU A 35 -19.31 14.57 10.67
N GLU A 36 -19.47 15.65 9.90
CA GLU A 36 -20.18 15.57 8.62
C GLU A 36 -19.42 14.75 7.56
N MET A 37 -18.08 14.80 7.54
CA MET A 37 -17.27 13.92 6.68
C MET A 37 -17.48 12.46 7.04
N ASP A 38 -17.49 12.10 8.33
CA ASP A 38 -17.78 10.74 8.77
C ASP A 38 -19.21 10.33 8.40
N ARG A 39 -20.20 11.16 8.74
CA ARG A 39 -21.63 10.89 8.51
C ARG A 39 -21.96 10.70 7.03
N ARG A 40 -21.31 11.46 6.15
CA ARG A 40 -21.59 11.48 4.70
C ARG A 40 -20.62 10.63 3.88
N ARG A 41 -19.71 9.88 4.51
CA ARG A 41 -18.63 9.15 3.82
C ARG A 41 -17.82 10.08 2.90
N GLY A 42 -17.53 11.27 3.41
CA GLY A 42 -16.80 12.33 2.71
C GLY A 42 -15.37 11.91 2.38
N TYR A 43 -14.71 11.15 3.27
CA TYR A 43 -13.36 10.62 3.02
C TYR A 43 -13.37 9.60 1.87
N GLN A 44 -14.27 8.62 1.88
CA GLN A 44 -14.49 7.72 0.74
C GLN A 44 -14.80 8.47 -0.56
N THR A 45 -15.63 9.51 -0.50
CA THR A 45 -15.94 10.34 -1.68
C THR A 45 -14.69 11.05 -2.20
N LEU A 46 -13.86 11.58 -1.31
CA LEU A 46 -12.58 12.18 -1.66
C LEU A 46 -11.64 11.16 -2.31
N ALA A 47 -11.52 9.95 -1.74
CA ALA A 47 -10.71 8.86 -2.31
C ALA A 47 -11.13 8.54 -3.75
N MET A 48 -12.43 8.42 -4.00
CA MET A 48 -12.96 8.21 -5.35
C MET A 48 -12.62 9.36 -6.31
N LEU A 49 -12.69 10.61 -5.87
CA LEU A 49 -12.34 11.77 -6.69
C LEU A 49 -10.84 11.81 -7.01
N LEU A 50 -9.98 11.52 -6.02
CA LEU A 50 -8.52 11.44 -6.21
C LEU A 50 -8.16 10.32 -7.18
N ARG A 51 -8.78 9.14 -7.05
CA ARG A 51 -8.59 8.02 -8.00
C ARG A 51 -8.96 8.41 -9.42
N LYS A 52 -10.08 9.10 -9.63
CA LYS A 52 -10.49 9.61 -10.96
C LYS A 52 -9.53 10.67 -11.52
N LYS A 53 -8.74 11.30 -10.67
CA LYS A 53 -7.77 12.36 -11.01
C LYS A 53 -6.33 11.90 -10.79
N ARG A 54 -6.08 10.59 -10.84
CA ARG A 54 -4.76 9.98 -10.64
C ARG A 54 -3.61 10.68 -11.40
N PRO A 55 -3.77 11.09 -12.67
CA PRO A 55 -2.69 11.78 -13.41
C PRO A 55 -2.28 13.14 -12.82
N LEU A 56 -3.15 13.76 -12.02
CA LEU A 56 -2.92 15.05 -11.37
C LEU A 56 -2.32 14.92 -9.96
N LEU A 57 -2.20 13.69 -9.44
CA LEU A 57 -1.66 13.46 -8.10
C LEU A 57 -0.16 13.72 -8.08
N ASN A 58 0.33 14.25 -6.97
CA ASN A 58 1.75 14.48 -6.72
C ASN A 58 2.04 14.39 -5.22
N SER A 59 3.31 14.59 -4.84
CA SER A 59 3.76 14.48 -3.44
C SER A 59 3.04 15.48 -2.53
N HIS A 60 2.75 16.69 -3.03
CA HIS A 60 2.03 17.70 -2.26
C HIS A 60 0.59 17.27 -1.92
N ILE A 61 -0.12 16.65 -2.86
CA ILE A 61 -1.48 16.13 -2.63
C ILE A 61 -1.44 14.94 -1.65
N LEU A 62 -0.44 14.06 -1.77
CA LEU A 62 -0.24 12.95 -0.83
C LEU A 62 0.02 13.49 0.60
N HIS A 63 0.87 14.50 0.76
CA HIS A 63 1.10 15.14 2.06
C HIS A 63 -0.16 15.82 2.62
N LEU A 64 -1.02 16.39 1.77
CA LEU A 64 -2.32 16.90 2.21
C LEU A 64 -3.23 15.77 2.72
N ALA A 65 -3.20 14.58 2.10
CA ALA A 65 -3.92 13.42 2.60
C ALA A 65 -3.39 12.96 3.96
N PHE A 66 -2.07 12.89 4.15
CA PHE A 66 -1.47 12.59 5.46
C PHE A 66 -1.87 13.62 6.53
N SER A 67 -1.88 14.90 6.16
CA SER A 67 -2.33 15.99 7.04
C SER A 67 -3.81 15.85 7.38
N LEU A 68 -4.67 15.52 6.43
CA LEU A 68 -6.11 15.32 6.63
C LEU A 68 -6.40 14.20 7.63
N VAL A 69 -5.67 13.09 7.49
CA VAL A 69 -5.77 11.93 8.38
C VAL A 69 -5.17 12.24 9.75
N GLY A 70 -4.23 13.20 9.80
CA GLY A 70 -3.57 13.65 11.02
C GLY A 70 -2.33 12.84 11.40
N THR A 71 -1.78 12.06 10.47
CA THR A 71 -0.56 11.24 10.71
C THR A 71 0.73 12.05 10.57
N VAL A 72 0.64 13.26 10.00
CA VAL A 72 1.74 14.21 9.89
C VAL A 72 1.23 15.54 10.41
N ASP A 73 1.70 15.94 11.60
CA ASP A 73 1.35 17.21 12.22
C ASP A 73 2.59 17.90 12.79
N SER A 74 2.86 19.13 12.37
CA SER A 74 4.10 19.86 12.72
C SER A 74 4.21 20.23 14.20
N GLY A 75 3.13 20.07 14.99
CA GLY A 75 3.10 20.40 16.43
C GLY A 75 2.98 19.20 17.36
N ARG A 76 2.89 17.96 16.85
CA ARG A 76 2.81 16.76 17.67
C ARG A 76 4.06 15.92 17.46
N GLU A 77 4.79 15.66 18.53
CA GLU A 77 5.94 14.75 18.52
C GLU A 77 5.51 13.27 18.39
N THR A 78 4.22 12.96 18.56
CA THR A 78 3.68 11.60 18.51
C THR A 78 3.01 11.29 17.16
N SER A 79 3.61 10.40 16.38
CA SER A 79 3.08 9.87 15.12
C SER A 79 2.03 8.79 15.38
N SER A 80 0.83 9.21 15.78
CA SER A 80 -0.35 8.36 15.97
C SER A 80 -1.30 8.40 14.77
N ILE A 81 -2.25 7.47 14.69
CA ILE A 81 -3.37 7.50 13.74
C ILE A 81 -4.62 8.05 14.47
N PRO A 82 -4.92 9.35 14.38
CA PRO A 82 -6.02 9.94 15.15
C PRO A 82 -7.40 9.77 14.49
N ASN A 83 -7.45 9.69 13.15
CA ASN A 83 -8.69 9.53 12.40
C ASN A 83 -8.66 8.22 11.61
N THR A 84 -9.22 7.16 12.19
CA THR A 84 -9.23 5.83 11.59
C THR A 84 -10.08 5.74 10.33
N THR A 85 -11.21 6.46 10.26
CA THR A 85 -12.08 6.51 9.07
C THR A 85 -11.33 7.11 7.88
N ALA A 86 -10.72 8.29 8.07
CA ALA A 86 -9.93 8.93 7.02
C ALA A 86 -8.71 8.09 6.63
N PHE A 87 -8.04 7.48 7.61
CA PHE A 87 -6.90 6.58 7.36
C PHE A 87 -7.31 5.39 6.49
N GLN A 88 -8.42 4.74 6.82
CA GLN A 88 -8.96 3.63 6.05
C GLN A 88 -9.31 4.04 4.62
N ASP A 89 -10.10 5.11 4.47
CA ASP A 89 -10.64 5.51 3.17
C ASP A 89 -9.59 6.12 2.25
N LEU A 90 -8.58 6.82 2.78
CA LEU A 90 -7.59 7.54 1.98
C LEU A 90 -6.25 6.84 1.89
N LEU A 91 -5.75 6.23 2.98
CA LEU A 91 -4.39 5.66 3.02
C LEU A 91 -4.38 4.14 2.89
N CYS A 92 -5.44 3.44 3.32
CA CYS A 92 -5.56 2.00 3.10
C CYS A 92 -6.20 1.64 1.75
N ASP A 93 -6.84 2.57 1.05
CA ASP A 93 -7.29 2.36 -0.34
C ASP A 93 -6.10 2.52 -1.30
N ILE A 94 -5.27 1.47 -1.37
CA ILE A 94 -4.01 1.48 -2.13
C ILE A 94 -4.25 1.74 -3.63
N GLU A 95 -5.42 1.40 -4.16
CA GLU A 95 -5.76 1.62 -5.57
C GLU A 95 -5.82 3.10 -5.98
N VAL A 96 -6.01 4.00 -5.01
CA VAL A 96 -5.95 5.46 -5.24
C VAL A 96 -4.54 5.88 -5.67
N TRP A 97 -3.52 5.26 -5.05
CA TRP A 97 -2.11 5.64 -5.17
C TRP A 97 -1.32 4.71 -6.08
N HIS A 98 -1.84 3.52 -6.36
CA HIS A 98 -1.26 2.61 -7.34
C HIS A 98 -1.28 3.24 -8.73
N GLU A 99 -0.16 3.11 -9.45
CA GLU A 99 0.09 3.75 -10.75
C GLU A 99 0.03 5.29 -10.75
N ALA A 100 -0.02 5.94 -9.57
CA ALA A 100 0.08 7.38 -9.49
C ALA A 100 1.52 7.84 -9.84
N PRO A 101 1.69 8.98 -10.53
CA PRO A 101 3.00 9.42 -11.00
C PRO A 101 3.90 9.84 -9.83
N GLY A 102 5.23 9.75 -10.00
CA GLY A 102 6.19 10.33 -9.06
C GLY A 102 6.41 9.54 -7.76
N GLU A 103 6.51 8.21 -7.84
CA GLU A 103 6.85 7.30 -6.71
C GLU A 103 5.90 7.41 -5.50
N LEU A 104 4.68 7.94 -5.67
CA LEU A 104 3.76 8.20 -4.55
C LEU A 104 3.35 6.93 -3.81
N GLN A 105 3.18 5.83 -4.53
CA GLN A 105 2.89 4.54 -3.93
C GLN A 105 4.00 4.11 -2.96
N ARG A 106 5.26 4.37 -3.32
CA ARG A 106 6.41 4.08 -2.47
C ARG A 106 6.40 4.97 -1.23
N SER A 107 6.25 6.28 -1.39
CA SER A 107 6.20 7.22 -0.25
C SER A 107 5.05 6.91 0.70
N LEU A 108 3.89 6.45 0.18
CA LEU A 108 2.80 5.95 1.01
C LEU A 108 3.23 4.73 1.84
N PHE A 109 3.83 3.71 1.21
CA PHE A 109 4.27 2.51 1.92
C PHE A 109 5.37 2.79 2.94
N GLU A 110 6.30 3.70 2.63
CA GLU A 110 7.35 4.14 3.57
C GLU A 110 6.71 4.80 4.80
N HIS A 111 5.77 5.72 4.60
CA HIS A 111 5.03 6.37 5.71
C HIS A 111 4.23 5.36 6.55
N LEU A 112 3.54 4.41 5.91
CA LEU A 112 2.80 3.35 6.61
C LEU A 112 3.73 2.46 7.44
N TYR A 113 4.93 2.16 6.93
CA TYR A 113 5.94 1.39 7.64
C TYR A 113 6.49 2.15 8.85
N GLU A 114 6.86 3.42 8.68
CA GLU A 114 7.31 4.29 9.77
C GLU A 114 6.27 4.34 10.90
N LEU A 115 4.99 4.50 10.56
CA LEU A 115 3.90 4.52 11.54
C LEU A 115 3.80 3.25 12.39
N ILE A 116 4.04 2.07 11.83
CA ILE A 116 3.86 0.79 12.56
C ILE A 116 5.16 0.20 13.12
N SER A 117 6.32 0.70 12.68
CA SER A 117 7.63 0.17 13.07
C SER A 117 8.45 1.14 13.91
N GLU A 118 8.36 2.44 13.61
CA GLU A 118 9.31 3.46 14.11
C GLU A 118 8.65 4.50 15.03
N SER A 119 7.34 4.70 14.92
CA SER A 119 6.61 5.64 15.79
C SER A 119 6.65 5.28 17.28
N SER A 120 6.47 6.29 18.13
CA SER A 120 6.27 6.09 19.58
C SER A 120 4.98 5.30 19.88
N GLU A 121 3.96 5.46 19.05
CA GLU A 121 2.64 4.81 19.15
C GLU A 121 2.53 3.52 18.32
N LYS A 122 3.66 2.94 17.91
CA LYS A 122 3.71 1.82 16.95
C LYS A 122 2.84 0.62 17.29
N ARG A 123 2.69 0.29 18.58
CA ARG A 123 1.82 -0.83 19.02
C ARG A 123 0.35 -0.53 18.75
N THR A 124 -0.08 0.69 19.06
CA THR A 124 -1.45 1.18 18.83
C THR A 124 -1.71 1.27 17.32
N ASN A 125 -0.80 1.88 16.57
CA ASN A 125 -0.91 2.02 15.13
C ASN A 125 -0.94 0.65 14.43
N LEU A 126 -0.05 -0.28 14.81
CA LEU A 126 -0.02 -1.64 14.26
C LEU A 126 -1.37 -2.35 14.46
N ARG A 127 -1.98 -2.22 15.63
CA ARG A 127 -3.31 -2.78 15.91
C ARG A 127 -4.37 -2.17 15.00
N ILE A 128 -4.43 -0.84 14.89
CA ILE A 128 -5.37 -0.14 14.02
C ILE A 128 -5.22 -0.60 12.57
N VAL A 129 -3.99 -0.58 12.04
CA VAL A 129 -3.71 -0.92 10.64
C VAL A 129 -4.06 -2.38 10.33
N ARG A 130 -3.83 -3.29 11.28
CA ARG A 130 -4.32 -4.67 11.18
C ARG A 130 -5.84 -4.71 11.15
N ASP A 131 -6.52 -4.04 12.09
CA ASP A 131 -7.98 -3.99 12.16
C ASP A 131 -8.63 -3.43 10.88
N LEU A 132 -7.93 -2.55 10.16
CA LEU A 132 -8.33 -2.03 8.85
C LEU A 132 -8.03 -2.96 7.65
N HIS A 133 -7.56 -4.19 7.93
CA HIS A 133 -7.25 -5.23 6.95
C HIS A 133 -6.19 -4.85 5.91
N LEU A 134 -5.22 -4.00 6.28
CA LEU A 134 -4.19 -3.56 5.34
C LEU A 134 -3.38 -4.74 4.77
N THR A 135 -3.10 -5.78 5.57
CA THR A 135 -2.39 -6.98 5.10
C THR A 135 -3.02 -7.58 3.84
N GLN A 136 -4.34 -7.74 3.82
CA GLN A 136 -5.04 -8.33 2.67
C GLN A 136 -4.96 -7.43 1.43
N ARG A 137 -5.04 -6.12 1.63
CA ARG A 137 -4.95 -5.13 0.54
C ARG A 137 -3.54 -5.09 -0.06
N LEU A 138 -2.51 -5.22 0.78
CA LEU A 138 -1.12 -5.29 0.32
C LEU A 138 -0.84 -6.60 -0.42
N LEU A 139 -1.37 -7.73 0.07
CA LEU A 139 -1.26 -9.02 -0.64
C LEU A 139 -1.94 -8.98 -2.00
N TYR A 140 -3.11 -8.33 -2.08
CA TYR A 140 -3.85 -8.17 -3.33
C TYR A 140 -3.04 -7.39 -4.39
N ILE A 141 -2.43 -6.27 -4.02
CA ILE A 141 -1.70 -5.41 -4.97
C ILE A 141 -0.26 -5.86 -5.23
N LEU A 142 0.32 -6.71 -4.37
CA LEU A 142 1.72 -7.13 -4.45
C LEU A 142 2.15 -7.64 -5.84
N PRO A 143 1.35 -8.46 -6.57
CA PRO A 143 1.69 -8.89 -7.93
C PRO A 143 1.86 -7.72 -8.91
N ASP A 144 1.05 -6.68 -8.77
CA ASP A 144 0.98 -5.55 -9.69
C ASP A 144 2.08 -4.50 -9.44
N VAL A 145 2.80 -4.58 -8.32
CA VAL A 145 3.89 -3.65 -8.01
C VAL A 145 5.17 -4.05 -8.75
N VAL A 146 5.35 -3.57 -9.98
CA VAL A 146 6.50 -3.88 -10.85
C VAL A 146 7.82 -3.26 -10.35
N ASN A 147 7.78 -2.03 -9.84
CA ASN A 147 8.96 -1.31 -9.36
C ASN A 147 9.61 -2.03 -8.17
N GLY A 148 10.86 -2.50 -8.35
CA GLY A 148 11.59 -3.30 -7.38
C GLY A 148 11.76 -2.64 -5.99
N PRO A 149 12.24 -1.39 -5.91
CA PRO A 149 12.32 -0.66 -4.65
C PRO A 149 10.97 -0.52 -3.93
N THR A 150 9.90 -0.17 -4.66
CA THR A 150 8.54 -0.06 -4.10
C THR A 150 8.04 -1.41 -3.57
N ARG A 151 8.27 -2.49 -4.32
CA ARG A 151 7.95 -3.86 -3.92
C ARG A 151 8.68 -4.26 -2.64
N GLN A 152 9.95 -3.86 -2.50
CA GLN A 152 10.72 -4.15 -1.29
C GLN A 152 10.15 -3.46 -0.05
N VAL A 153 9.75 -2.18 -0.17
CA VAL A 153 9.08 -1.47 0.94
C VAL A 153 7.75 -2.15 1.29
N LEU A 154 6.95 -2.54 0.29
CA LEU A 154 5.70 -3.28 0.51
C LEU A 154 5.95 -4.59 1.27
N LEU A 155 6.97 -5.37 0.88
CA LEU A 155 7.33 -6.61 1.57
C LEU A 155 7.80 -6.34 3.01
N ASN A 156 8.57 -5.28 3.25
CA ASN A 156 8.97 -4.90 4.62
C ASN A 156 7.74 -4.54 5.47
N LEU A 157 6.78 -3.81 4.89
CA LEU A 157 5.50 -3.47 5.52
C LEU A 157 4.68 -4.72 5.85
N LEU A 158 4.56 -5.68 4.92
CA LEU A 158 3.93 -6.98 5.18
C LEU A 158 4.66 -7.73 6.30
N GLY A 159 6.00 -7.70 6.32
CA GLY A 159 6.80 -8.32 7.37
C GLY A 159 6.49 -7.74 8.75
N ALA A 160 6.45 -6.41 8.87
CA ALA A 160 6.06 -5.73 10.10
C ALA A 160 4.61 -6.06 10.53
N LEU A 161 3.68 -6.10 9.57
CA LEU A 161 2.29 -6.48 9.83
C LEU A 161 2.13 -7.93 10.26
N LEU A 162 3.01 -8.84 9.85
CA LEU A 162 2.96 -10.27 10.18
C LEU A 162 3.85 -10.65 11.38
N ALA A 163 4.68 -9.72 11.87
CA ALA A 163 5.59 -9.97 12.99
C ALA A 163 4.88 -10.05 14.35
N GLY A 164 5.52 -10.75 15.30
CA GLY A 164 5.03 -10.93 16.67
C GLY A 164 3.81 -11.85 16.72
N GLN A 165 2.63 -11.28 16.99
CA GLN A 165 1.35 -12.00 17.03
C GLN A 165 0.45 -11.54 15.87
N PRO A 166 0.60 -12.11 14.66
CA PRO A 166 -0.29 -11.81 13.55
C PRO A 166 -1.69 -12.39 13.79
N ARG A 167 -2.71 -11.79 13.18
CA ARG A 167 -4.07 -12.33 13.24
C ARG A 167 -4.16 -13.59 12.37
N ALA A 168 -5.01 -14.53 12.77
CA ALA A 168 -5.21 -15.78 12.01
C ALA A 168 -5.61 -15.51 10.55
N LEU A 169 -6.46 -14.51 10.29
CA LEU A 169 -6.84 -14.10 8.93
C LEU A 169 -5.65 -13.57 8.11
N ASP A 170 -4.73 -12.83 8.74
CA ASP A 170 -3.55 -12.28 8.07
C ASP A 170 -2.57 -13.39 7.68
N LEU A 171 -2.34 -14.36 8.58
CA LEU A 171 -1.55 -15.56 8.30
C LEU A 171 -2.19 -16.44 7.22
N LEU A 172 -3.50 -16.66 7.29
CA LEU A 172 -4.23 -17.45 6.30
C LEU A 172 -4.12 -16.81 4.92
N GLY A 173 -4.40 -15.50 4.81
CA GLY A 173 -4.30 -14.77 3.55
C GLY A 173 -2.88 -14.81 2.98
N PHE A 174 -1.86 -14.65 3.83
CA PHE A 174 -0.46 -14.77 3.41
C PHE A 174 -0.13 -16.17 2.89
N GLY A 175 -0.55 -17.23 3.60
CA GLY A 175 -0.34 -18.62 3.18
C GLY A 175 -1.07 -18.95 1.88
N GLN A 176 -2.31 -18.48 1.72
CA GLN A 176 -3.09 -18.62 0.48
C GLN A 176 -2.42 -17.90 -0.68
N PHE A 177 -1.92 -16.68 -0.46
CA PHE A 177 -1.17 -15.93 -1.47
C PHE A 177 0.07 -16.71 -1.93
N VAL A 178 0.89 -17.20 -1.00
CA VAL A 178 2.08 -18.02 -1.34
C VAL A 178 1.67 -19.30 -2.09
N SER A 179 0.60 -19.97 -1.66
CA SER A 179 0.08 -21.17 -2.33
C SER A 179 -0.40 -20.88 -3.76
N ALA A 180 -1.01 -19.72 -3.99
CA ALA A 180 -1.50 -19.30 -5.30
C ALA A 180 -0.37 -19.03 -6.31
N THR A 181 0.87 -18.81 -5.84
CA THR A 181 2.06 -18.67 -6.70
C THR A 181 2.70 -20.01 -7.09
N LEU A 182 2.11 -21.15 -6.68
CA LEU A 182 2.57 -22.47 -7.10
C LEU A 182 2.12 -22.78 -8.53
N PRO A 183 2.91 -23.56 -9.28
CA PRO A 183 2.55 -23.93 -10.65
C PRO A 183 1.27 -24.76 -10.65
N SER A 184 0.38 -24.50 -11.61
CA SER A 184 -0.79 -25.36 -11.86
C SER A 184 -0.33 -26.75 -12.32
N GLN A 185 -1.12 -27.80 -12.06
CA GLN A 185 -0.78 -29.20 -12.38
C GLN A 185 -0.49 -29.45 -13.87
N SER A 186 -0.88 -28.54 -14.75
CA SER A 186 -0.65 -28.56 -16.20
C SER A 186 0.61 -27.81 -16.65
N ALA A 187 1.33 -27.12 -15.75
CA ALA A 187 2.50 -26.32 -16.09
C ALA A 187 3.77 -27.18 -16.21
N SER A 188 4.70 -26.75 -17.07
CA SER A 188 6.03 -27.33 -17.21
C SER A 188 6.81 -27.27 -15.90
N SER A 189 7.72 -28.23 -15.71
CA SER A 189 8.52 -28.31 -14.48
C SER A 189 9.42 -27.08 -14.32
N GLU A 190 9.25 -26.35 -13.21
CA GLU A 190 10.10 -25.19 -12.88
C GLU A 190 11.60 -25.55 -12.77
N LYS A 191 11.94 -26.83 -12.59
CA LYS A 191 13.34 -27.30 -12.50
C LYS A 191 14.16 -27.04 -13.78
N GLN A 192 13.49 -26.81 -14.91
CA GLN A 192 14.13 -26.61 -16.21
C GLN A 192 14.23 -25.13 -16.60
N LEU A 193 13.76 -24.21 -15.75
CA LEU A 193 13.78 -22.78 -16.02
C LEU A 193 15.09 -22.14 -15.51
N ASP A 194 15.81 -21.45 -16.39
CA ASP A 194 16.88 -20.53 -15.99
C ASP A 194 16.28 -19.14 -15.77
N LEU A 195 16.15 -18.75 -14.50
CA LEU A 195 15.59 -17.46 -14.11
C LEU A 195 16.37 -16.25 -14.67
N GLN A 196 17.66 -16.41 -14.97
CA GLN A 196 18.51 -15.32 -15.44
C GLN A 196 18.40 -15.10 -16.95
N GLU A 197 18.23 -16.18 -17.73
CA GLU A 197 17.96 -16.10 -19.18
C GLU A 197 16.54 -15.60 -19.47
N VAL A 198 15.54 -16.03 -18.69
CA VAL A 198 14.16 -15.55 -18.85
C VAL A 198 14.01 -14.10 -18.36
N ALA A 199 14.67 -13.72 -17.27
CA ALA A 199 14.65 -12.31 -16.85
C ALA A 199 15.28 -11.37 -17.89
N THR A 200 16.33 -11.79 -18.60
CA THR A 200 17.01 -10.95 -19.61
C THR A 200 16.27 -10.90 -20.95
N SER A 201 15.64 -11.99 -21.38
CA SER A 201 14.87 -12.04 -22.63
C SER A 201 13.57 -11.25 -22.54
N VAL A 202 12.84 -11.34 -21.42
CA VAL A 202 11.50 -10.76 -21.34
C VAL A 202 11.47 -9.39 -20.66
N ALA A 203 12.44 -9.00 -19.81
CA ALA A 203 12.40 -7.71 -19.08
C ALA A 203 12.45 -6.44 -19.96
N ASN A 204 12.95 -6.54 -21.20
CA ASN A 204 13.10 -5.38 -22.10
C ASN A 204 11.92 -5.18 -23.07
N MET A 205 10.97 -6.11 -23.15
CA MET A 205 9.83 -6.04 -24.05
C MET A 205 8.60 -5.42 -23.38
N GLU A 206 8.00 -4.46 -24.06
CA GLU A 206 6.73 -3.83 -23.65
C GLU A 206 5.61 -4.89 -23.63
N PRO A 207 4.61 -4.80 -22.74
CA PRO A 207 3.53 -5.78 -22.65
C PRO A 207 2.72 -5.98 -23.94
N CYS A 208 2.78 -5.04 -24.88
CA CYS A 208 2.13 -5.13 -26.19
C CYS A 208 2.95 -5.92 -27.22
N GLU A 209 4.24 -6.15 -26.97
CA GLU A 209 5.17 -6.85 -27.88
C GLU A 209 5.23 -8.36 -27.60
N LEU A 210 4.72 -8.80 -26.44
CA LEU A 210 4.75 -10.19 -26.01
C LEU A 210 3.64 -11.02 -26.66
N ASP A 211 4.01 -12.18 -27.19
CA ASP A 211 3.05 -13.20 -27.56
C ASP A 211 2.47 -13.93 -26.32
N GLN A 212 1.58 -14.90 -26.54
CA GLN A 212 0.94 -15.63 -25.44
C GLN A 212 1.91 -16.51 -24.65
N GLU A 213 2.93 -17.05 -25.31
CA GLU A 213 3.92 -17.92 -24.67
C GLU A 213 4.86 -17.08 -23.80
N GLU A 214 5.39 -15.97 -24.34
CA GLU A 214 6.25 -15.04 -23.61
C GLU A 214 5.54 -14.38 -22.42
N ARG A 215 4.24 -14.07 -22.56
CA ARG A 215 3.42 -13.57 -21.44
C ARG A 215 3.28 -14.63 -20.35
N GLY A 216 2.99 -15.87 -20.73
CA GLY A 216 2.91 -17.00 -19.81
C GLY A 216 4.22 -17.23 -19.06
N GLU A 217 5.35 -17.17 -19.75
CA GLU A 217 6.68 -17.29 -19.13
C GLU A 217 6.98 -16.14 -18.16
N LYS A 218 6.64 -14.90 -18.54
CA LYS A 218 6.75 -13.72 -17.66
C LYS A 218 5.95 -13.89 -16.37
N ASP A 219 4.73 -14.38 -16.47
CA ASP A 219 3.84 -14.61 -15.33
C ASP A 219 4.38 -15.73 -14.41
N VAL A 220 4.94 -16.80 -14.98
CA VAL A 220 5.58 -17.88 -14.23
C VAL A 220 6.80 -17.37 -13.48
N VAL A 221 7.71 -16.63 -14.14
CA VAL A 221 8.89 -16.06 -13.48
C VAL A 221 8.51 -15.06 -12.41
N GLY A 222 7.53 -14.19 -12.67
CA GLY A 222 6.98 -13.27 -11.69
C GLY A 222 6.47 -13.99 -10.44
N SER A 223 5.72 -15.08 -10.63
CA SER A 223 5.22 -15.93 -9.55
C SER A 223 6.35 -16.57 -8.73
N ILE A 224 7.38 -17.11 -9.38
CA ILE A 224 8.55 -17.71 -8.69
C ILE A 224 9.28 -16.65 -7.86
N VAL A 225 9.52 -15.46 -8.42
CA VAL A 225 10.22 -14.37 -7.72
C VAL A 225 9.41 -13.93 -6.50
N LEU A 226 8.10 -13.71 -6.66
CA LEU A 226 7.22 -13.33 -5.56
C LEU A 226 7.19 -14.40 -4.47
N ARG A 227 7.03 -15.67 -4.85
CA ARG A 227 7.07 -16.82 -3.95
C ARG A 227 8.34 -16.84 -3.13
N ASN A 228 9.49 -16.73 -3.78
CA ASN A 228 10.79 -16.78 -3.11
C ASN A 228 10.97 -15.61 -2.12
N ARG A 229 10.49 -14.41 -2.49
CA ARG A 229 10.50 -13.25 -1.57
C ARG A 229 9.57 -13.45 -0.37
N CYS A 230 8.38 -13.99 -0.58
CA CYS A 230 7.46 -14.32 0.52
C CYS A 230 8.01 -15.43 1.42
N LEU A 231 8.64 -16.46 0.86
CA LEU A 231 9.29 -17.52 1.64
C LEU A 231 10.50 -16.99 2.43
N GLN A 232 11.28 -16.07 1.84
CA GLN A 232 12.35 -15.38 2.55
C GLN A 232 11.80 -14.54 3.71
N LEU A 233 10.69 -13.83 3.50
CA LEU A 233 10.00 -13.09 4.55
C LEU A 233 9.51 -14.04 5.66
N LEU A 234 8.88 -15.15 5.31
CA LEU A 234 8.43 -16.17 6.27
C LEU A 234 9.61 -16.74 7.07
N HIS A 235 10.73 -17.05 6.40
CA HIS A 235 11.95 -17.50 7.05
C HIS A 235 12.43 -16.45 8.07
N SER A 236 12.47 -15.17 7.70
CA SER A 236 12.86 -14.11 8.63
C SER A 236 11.91 -13.98 9.82
N LEU A 237 10.60 -14.11 9.61
CA LEU A 237 9.62 -14.08 10.69
C LEU A 237 9.81 -15.22 11.71
N LEU A 238 10.15 -16.43 11.22
CA LEU A 238 10.32 -17.61 12.07
C LEU A 238 11.67 -17.65 12.79
N PHE A 239 12.75 -17.22 12.13
CA PHE A 239 14.12 -17.44 12.59
C PHE A 239 14.82 -16.18 13.06
N THR A 240 14.42 -14.99 12.63
CA THR A 240 15.01 -13.73 13.08
C THR A 240 14.32 -13.20 14.35
N ALA A 241 13.04 -13.51 14.56
CA ALA A 241 12.30 -13.11 15.77
C ALA A 241 12.79 -13.80 17.06
N ARG A 242 13.48 -14.94 16.95
CA ARG A 242 14.03 -15.68 18.10
C ARG A 242 15.14 -14.94 18.86
N ASN A 243 15.74 -13.89 18.28
CA ASN A 243 16.74 -13.08 18.98
C ASN A 243 16.14 -11.98 19.89
N ASN A 244 14.82 -11.77 19.87
CA ASN A 244 14.16 -10.72 20.68
C ASN A 244 13.35 -11.28 21.87
N VAL A 245 13.32 -12.61 22.07
CA VAL A 245 12.55 -13.25 23.17
C VAL A 245 13.43 -13.55 24.40
N SER A 246 14.69 -13.10 24.42
CA SER A 246 15.63 -13.27 25.55
C SER A 246 15.84 -12.00 26.39
N ALA A 247 14.85 -11.11 26.45
CA ALA A 247 14.83 -10.00 27.42
C ALA A 247 13.40 -9.71 27.87
N GLY A 248 12.90 -10.56 28.77
CA GLY A 248 11.68 -10.36 29.55
C GLY A 248 11.92 -10.92 30.94
#